data_AF-A0A1Y1NMN0-F1
#
_entry.id   AF-A0A1Y1NMN0-F1
#
_cell.length_a   1.000
_cell.length_b   1.000
_cell.length_c   1.000
_cell.angle_alpha   90.00
_cell.angle_beta   90.00
_cell.angle_gamma   90.00
#
_symmetry.space_group_name_H-M   'P 1'
#
loop_
_entity.id
_entity.type
_entity.pdbx_description
1 polymer ?
#
loop_
_entity_poly.entity_id
_entity_poly.type
_entity_poly.pdbx_seq_one_letter_code
_entity_poly.pdbx_strand_id
1 'polypeptide(L)'
;KSPFVRAGENSLVKWQILDADSVDRAKRENKLLFLHIGYKACHFCRLMTQESFSNPECAAILNESFVPVIIDREERPDVDTIYMNYVQAVSNVGGWPLNVFVTPNLEPV
;
A
#
# COMPACT_ATOMS: atom_id res chain seq x y z
N LYS A 1 -3.90 11.81 -12.49
CA LYS A 1 -4.23 10.54 -11.80
C LYS A 1 -3.37 9.43 -12.38
N SER A 2 -2.44 8.93 -11.56
CA SER A 2 -1.56 7.80 -11.88
C SER A 2 -2.30 6.65 -12.57
N PRO A 3 -1.75 6.08 -13.66
CA PRO A 3 -2.25 4.83 -14.23
C PRO A 3 -2.17 3.63 -13.25
N PHE A 4 -1.18 3.63 -12.34
CA PHE A 4 -1.01 2.57 -11.35
C PHE A 4 -2.11 2.61 -10.29
N VAL A 5 -2.39 3.79 -9.72
CA VAL A 5 -3.49 3.98 -8.76
C VAL A 5 -4.84 3.66 -9.41
N ARG A 6 -5.07 4.11 -10.65
CA ARG A 6 -6.31 3.81 -11.38
C ARG A 6 -6.52 2.32 -11.65
N ALA A 7 -5.44 1.55 -11.82
CA ALA A 7 -5.56 0.10 -11.98
C ALA A 7 -6.14 -0.59 -10.74
N GLY A 8 -6.04 0.04 -9.56
CA GLY A 8 -6.64 -0.44 -8.31
C GLY A 8 -8.14 -0.15 -8.18
N GLU A 9 -8.74 0.73 -8.99
CA GLU A 9 -10.15 1.18 -8.81
C GLU A 9 -11.17 0.02 -8.90
N ASN A 10 -10.88 -1.02 -9.68
CA ASN A 10 -11.74 -2.20 -9.84
C ASN A 10 -11.21 -3.45 -9.09
N SER A 11 -10.34 -3.27 -8.10
CA SER A 11 -9.80 -4.36 -7.28
C SER A 11 -10.80 -4.81 -6.20
N LEU A 12 -10.66 -6.04 -5.73
CA LEU A 12 -11.38 -6.52 -4.54
C LEU A 12 -10.91 -5.81 -3.27
N VAL A 13 -9.67 -5.34 -3.24
CA VAL A 13 -9.13 -4.53 -2.14
C VAL A 13 -9.66 -3.10 -2.29
N LYS A 14 -10.19 -2.55 -1.20
CA LYS A 14 -10.79 -1.21 -1.11
C LYS A 14 -9.73 -0.12 -0.95
N TRP A 15 -8.88 -0.01 -1.96
CA TRP A 15 -7.76 0.93 -1.98
C TRP A 15 -8.18 2.38 -1.75
N GLN A 16 -7.42 3.07 -0.90
CA GLN A 16 -7.46 4.51 -0.70
C GLN A 16 -6.16 5.13 -1.24
N ILE A 17 -6.16 6.43 -1.50
CA ILE A 17 -4.91 7.19 -1.68
C ILE A 17 -4.38 7.61 -0.30
N LEU A 18 -3.08 7.90 -0.22
CA LEU A 18 -2.48 8.42 1.02
C LEU A 18 -2.77 9.92 1.15
N ASP A 19 -3.79 10.24 1.94
CA ASP A 19 -4.22 11.59 2.29
C ASP A 19 -4.70 11.69 3.75
N ALA A 20 -5.15 12.88 4.16
CA ALA A 20 -5.67 13.11 5.51
C ALA A 20 -6.87 12.21 5.83
N ASP A 21 -7.76 11.95 4.87
CA ASP A 21 -8.97 11.15 5.06
C ASP A 21 -8.64 9.68 5.35
N SER A 22 -7.68 9.10 4.63
CA SER A 22 -7.21 7.73 4.84
C SER A 22 -6.55 7.55 6.22
N VAL A 23 -5.78 8.55 6.67
CA VAL A 23 -5.12 8.56 7.98
C VAL A 23 -6.15 8.74 9.09
N ASP A 24 -7.09 9.68 8.94
CA ASP A 24 -8.13 9.93 9.95
C ASP A 24 -9.12 8.76 10.04
N ARG A 25 -9.36 8.05 8.93
CA ARG A 25 -10.09 6.78 8.95
C ARG A 25 -9.34 5.73 9.76
N ALA A 26 -8.03 5.57 9.57
CA ALA A 26 -7.22 4.63 10.34
C ALA A 26 -7.26 4.91 11.85
N LYS A 27 -7.20 6.21 12.24
CA LYS A 27 -7.38 6.64 13.63
C LYS A 27 -8.77 6.32 14.17
N ARG A 28 -9.82 6.67 13.44
CA ARG A 28 -11.22 6.44 13.88
C ARG A 28 -11.57 4.96 14.01
N GLU A 29 -11.07 4.14 13.09
CA GLU A 29 -11.31 2.69 13.10
C GLU A 29 -10.34 1.92 14.01
N ASN A 30 -9.32 2.60 14.57
CA ASN A 30 -8.23 1.98 15.32
C ASN A 30 -7.56 0.83 14.55
N LYS A 31 -7.23 1.08 13.28
CA LYS A 31 -6.61 0.11 12.36
C LYS A 31 -5.27 0.62 11.87
N LEU A 32 -4.35 -0.30 11.59
CA LEU A 32 -3.13 0.03 10.86
C LEU A 32 -3.46 0.34 9.39
N LEU A 33 -2.61 1.15 8.76
CA LEU A 33 -2.62 1.31 7.31
C LEU A 33 -1.74 0.22 6.69
N PHE A 34 -2.26 -0.41 5.64
CA PHE A 34 -1.47 -1.29 4.78
C PHE A 34 -1.07 -0.49 3.54
N LEU A 35 0.20 -0.09 3.47
CA LEU A 35 0.74 0.67 2.35
C LEU A 35 1.23 -0.29 1.27
N HIS A 36 0.67 -0.19 0.08
CA HIS A 36 1.15 -0.85 -1.13
C HIS A 36 1.76 0.19 -2.08
N ILE A 37 3.09 0.23 -2.15
CA ILE A 37 3.85 1.18 -2.95
C ILE A 37 4.40 0.47 -4.19
N GLY A 38 4.09 1.01 -5.37
CA GLY A 38 4.49 0.44 -6.65
C GLY A 38 4.48 1.48 -7.77
N TYR A 39 4.57 1.00 -9.01
CA TYR A 39 4.54 1.82 -10.23
C TYR A 39 4.07 0.97 -11.41
N LYS A 40 3.66 1.62 -12.50
CA LYS A 40 3.04 0.94 -13.64
C LYS A 40 3.93 -0.13 -14.30
N ALA A 41 5.22 0.15 -14.48
CA ALA A 41 6.16 -0.74 -15.17
C ALA A 41 6.72 -1.86 -14.29
N CYS A 42 6.30 -1.96 -13.03
CA CYS A 42 6.76 -2.96 -12.07
C CYS A 42 6.15 -4.35 -12.37
N HIS A 43 6.99 -5.31 -12.76
CA HIS A 43 6.54 -6.67 -13.06
C HIS A 43 5.90 -7.36 -11.85
N PHE A 44 6.55 -7.31 -10.69
CA PHE A 44 6.06 -7.97 -9.47
C PHE A 44 4.83 -7.30 -8.87
N CYS A 45 4.66 -5.99 -9.09
CA CYS A 45 3.45 -5.29 -8.66
C CYS A 45 2.23 -5.82 -9.43
N ARG A 46 2.39 -6.06 -10.74
CA ARG A 46 1.35 -6.70 -11.55
C ARG A 46 1.04 -8.12 -11.08
N LEU A 47 2.06 -8.93 -10.80
CA LEU A 47 1.86 -10.29 -10.28
C LEU A 47 1.12 -10.28 -8.94
N MET A 48 1.53 -9.42 -8.01
CA MET A 48 0.86 -9.28 -6.72
C MET A 48 -0.61 -8.86 -6.85
N THR A 49 -0.92 -7.95 -7.78
CA THR A 49 -2.32 -7.59 -8.08
C THR A 49 -3.11 -8.77 -8.63
N GLN A 50 -2.53 -9.56 -9.54
CA GLN A 50 -3.20 -10.70 -10.18
C GLN A 50 -3.39 -11.88 -9.24
N GLU A 51 -2.42 -12.14 -8.36
CA GLU A 51 -2.41 -13.35 -7.53
C GLU A 51 -2.96 -13.09 -6.12
N SER A 52 -2.54 -12.00 -5.48
CA SER A 52 -2.90 -11.72 -4.08
C SER A 52 -4.12 -10.80 -3.98
N PHE A 53 -4.10 -9.65 -4.64
CA PHE A 53 -5.19 -8.66 -4.48
C PHE A 53 -6.46 -8.99 -5.29
N SER A 54 -6.36 -9.97 -6.19
CA SER A 54 -7.54 -10.58 -6.86
C SER A 54 -8.07 -11.81 -6.10
N ASN A 55 -7.40 -12.28 -5.05
CA ASN A 55 -7.89 -13.37 -4.21
C ASN A 55 -8.94 -12.83 -3.22
N PRO A 56 -10.18 -13.35 -3.20
CA PRO A 56 -11.24 -12.86 -2.32
C PRO A 56 -10.93 -12.96 -0.83
N GLU A 57 -10.24 -14.01 -0.38
CA GLU A 57 -9.90 -14.21 1.02
C GLU A 57 -8.83 -13.21 1.47
N CYS A 58 -7.77 -13.03 0.67
CA CYS A 58 -6.75 -12.02 0.94
C CYS A 58 -7.35 -10.61 0.96
N ALA A 59 -8.21 -10.29 -0.01
CA ALA A 59 -8.87 -9.00 -0.08
C ALA A 59 -9.81 -8.76 1.10
N ALA A 60 -10.55 -9.78 1.55
CA ALA A 60 -11.40 -9.69 2.74
C ALA A 60 -10.57 -9.35 3.98
N ILE A 61 -9.48 -10.07 4.22
CA ILE A 61 -8.58 -9.81 5.35
C ILE A 61 -8.06 -8.37 5.31
N LEU A 62 -7.59 -7.91 4.14
CA LEU A 62 -7.07 -6.55 3.99
C LEU A 62 -8.14 -5.48 4.27
N ASN A 63 -9.34 -5.68 3.75
CA ASN A 63 -10.44 -4.73 3.89
C ASN A 63 -11.01 -4.67 5.31
N GLU A 64 -11.02 -5.81 6.01
CA GLU A 64 -11.58 -5.91 7.35
C GLU A 64 -10.59 -5.42 8.42
N SER A 65 -9.31 -5.80 8.28
CA SER A 65 -8.32 -5.61 9.33
C SER A 65 -7.53 -4.30 9.21
N PHE A 66 -7.48 -3.71 8.02
CA PHE A 66 -6.61 -2.57 7.74
C PHE A 66 -7.33 -1.45 6.99
N VAL A 67 -6.64 -0.32 6.84
CA VAL A 67 -6.95 0.69 5.81
C VAL A 67 -5.97 0.46 4.65
N PRO A 68 -6.38 -0.18 3.55
CA PRO A 68 -5.50 -0.42 2.40
C PRO A 68 -5.26 0.89 1.64
N VAL A 69 -3.99 1.21 1.41
CA VAL A 69 -3.57 2.43 0.72
C VAL A 69 -2.67 2.06 -0.45
N ILE A 70 -2.99 2.56 -1.64
CA ILE A 70 -2.18 2.39 -2.85
C ILE A 70 -1.41 3.67 -3.15
N ILE A 71 -0.11 3.53 -3.43
CA ILE A 71 0.78 4.66 -3.66
C ILE A 71 1.58 4.39 -4.94
N ASP A 72 1.51 5.33 -5.88
CA ASP A 72 2.43 5.35 -7.02
C ASP A 72 3.71 6.09 -6.62
N ARG A 73 4.84 5.39 -6.61
CA ARG A 73 6.15 6.00 -6.32
C ARG A 73 6.54 7.06 -7.35
N GLU A 74 6.02 7.00 -8.58
CA GLU A 74 6.29 8.02 -9.61
C GLU A 74 5.59 9.35 -9.25
N GLU A 75 4.45 9.30 -8.54
CA GLU A 75 3.76 10.48 -8.03
C GLU A 75 4.21 10.88 -6.61
N ARG A 76 4.64 9.91 -5.78
CA ARG A 76 5.06 10.11 -4.38
C ARG A 76 6.43 9.47 -4.07
N PRO A 77 7.52 9.94 -4.71
CA PRO A 77 8.87 9.43 -4.46
C PRO A 77 9.37 9.73 -3.04
N ASP A 78 8.81 10.77 -2.40
CA ASP A 78 9.03 11.12 -1.00
C ASP A 78 8.63 9.97 -0.07
N VAL A 79 7.43 9.42 -0.27
CA VAL A 79 6.89 8.32 0.54
C VAL A 79 7.62 7.01 0.26
N ASP A 80 7.88 6.73 -1.02
CA ASP A 80 8.66 5.57 -1.46
C ASP A 80 10.03 5.52 -0.75
N THR A 81 10.74 6.65 -0.74
CA THR A 81 12.08 6.73 -0.14
C THR A 81 12.06 6.44 1.35
N ILE A 82 11.10 7.01 2.09
CA ILE A 82 10.98 6.80 3.55
C ILE A 82 10.83 5.32 3.87
N TYR A 83 9.87 4.65 3.22
CA TYR A 83 9.56 3.26 3.54
C TYR A 83 10.54 2.27 2.92
N MET A 84 11.16 2.59 1.78
CA MET A 84 12.26 1.79 1.24
C MET A 84 13.47 1.82 2.17
N ASN A 85 13.83 2.99 2.69
CA ASN A 85 14.91 3.12 3.66
C ASN A 85 14.62 2.32 4.94
N TYR A 86 13.38 2.36 5.43
CA TYR A 86 12.95 1.53 6.56
C TYR A 86 13.16 0.04 6.27
N VAL A 87 12.59 -0.48 5.16
CA VAL A 87 12.68 -1.90 4.82
C VAL A 87 14.12 -2.35 4.60
N GLN A 88 14.95 -1.53 3.96
CA GLN A 88 16.37 -1.81 3.80
C GLN A 88 17.11 -1.84 5.14
N ALA A 89 16.81 -0.91 6.04
CA ALA A 89 17.45 -0.85 7.36
C ALA A 89 17.12 -2.08 8.23
N VAL A 90 15.88 -2.60 8.14
CA VAL A 90 15.45 -3.75 8.97
C VAL A 90 15.74 -5.11 8.34
N SER A 91 15.76 -5.21 7.01
CA SER A 91 15.83 -6.51 6.31
C SER A 91 17.07 -6.68 5.42
N ASN A 92 17.88 -5.63 5.22
CA ASN A 92 19.00 -5.58 4.25
C ASN A 92 18.59 -5.89 2.79
N VAL A 93 17.29 -5.89 2.48
CA VAL A 93 16.75 -6.11 1.14
C VAL A 93 15.78 -4.98 0.83
N GLY A 94 15.63 -4.65 -0.46
CA GLY A 94 14.67 -3.66 -0.93
C GLY A 94 14.16 -4.02 -2.32
N GLY A 95 12.98 -3.50 -2.66
CA GLY A 95 12.38 -3.74 -3.97
C GLY A 95 10.89 -3.40 -4.00
N TRP A 96 10.30 -3.57 -5.19
CA TRP A 96 8.88 -3.33 -5.44
C TRP A 96 8.19 -4.62 -5.88
N PRO A 97 6.93 -4.86 -5.48
CA PRO A 97 6.10 -3.97 -4.66
C PRO A 97 6.58 -3.88 -3.22
N LEU A 98 6.53 -2.68 -2.67
CA LEU A 98 6.88 -2.43 -1.28
C LEU A 98 5.59 -2.43 -0.47
N ASN A 99 5.45 -3.39 0.43
CA ASN A 99 4.30 -3.53 1.32
C ASN A 99 4.74 -3.30 2.77
N VAL A 100 4.13 -2.33 3.44
CA VAL A 100 4.47 -1.97 4.82
C VAL A 100 3.20 -1.74 5.63
N PHE A 101 3.18 -2.23 6.86
CA PHE A 101 2.15 -1.90 7.84
C PHE A 101 2.63 -0.71 8.68
N VAL A 102 1.79 0.31 8.79
CA VAL A 102 2.13 1.51 9.57
C VAL A 102 0.99 1.88 10.52
N THR A 103 1.34 2.51 11.63
CA THR A 103 0.39 3.07 12.57
C THR A 103 -0.39 4.23 11.94
N PRO A 104 -1.51 4.69 12.55
CA PRO A 104 -2.18 5.91 12.13
C PRO A 104 -1.34 7.19 12.22
N ASN A 105 -0.13 7.13 12.78
CA ASN A 105 0.87 8.21 12.76
C ASN A 105 1.90 8.04 11.63
N LEU A 106 1.68 7.08 10.72
CA LEU A 106 2.56 6.72 9.61
C LEU A 106 3.92 6.13 10.03
N GLU A 107 4.01 5.67 11.28
CA GLU A 107 5.20 5.00 11.82
C GLU A 107 5.16 3.50 11.45
N PRO A 108 6.24 2.93 10.89
CA PRO A 108 6.30 1.49 10.63
C PRO A 108 6.19 0.65 11.91
N VAL A 109 5.61 -0.55 11.75
CA VAL A 109 5.54 -1.60 12.80
C VAL A 109 6.68 -2.60 12.63
#